data_AF-A0A9E1VRQ4-F1
#
_entry.id   AF-A0A9E1VRQ4-F1
#
_cell.length_a   1.000
_cell.length_b   1.000
_cell.length_c   1.000
_cell.angle_alpha   90.00
_cell.angle_beta   90.00
_cell.angle_gamma   90.00
#
_symmetry.space_group_name_H-M   'P 1'
#
loop_
_entity.id
_entity.type
_entity.pdbx_description
1 polymer ?
#
loop_
_entity_poly.entity_id
_entity_poly.type
_entity_poly.pdbx_seq_one_letter_code
_entity_poly.pdbx_strand_id
1 'polypeptide(L)'
;DKTVSTLDGDSSEDGQLNRLKGIMGQEFSDNALLVTGNRDGVNLTGYAGIPTLNRGNATFQYLFVNGRPVRDRLLAGAIRAAYQDFLARDRHPLLALFIECPSEQVDVNVHPAKTEVRFRDGNFIRSLIVSSLRHALSGSGHQASTTVANQAINAFQTTPASGNTFPSYSQRPTSQSYATYPRSSGSPAPSATPSATLPEFDIHPSAKGAPYPVETPDDEATDYPLGAARAQIHETYIVAQTKDGLVVVDQHAAHERLVYERFKKSLAADGIKRQALLIPEVVNLTEDLAARLLAFKDDLKTFGLLIEGFGKDAILVRETPAILGTVDAQGLIKDLVDEIVSFGDALVLKEKIQEIWSTMACHGSVRAGRILTLQEMNALLRQMEQTPHSGQCNHGRPTYVELKLKDIEKLFGRR
;
A
#
# COMPACT_ATOMS: atom_id res chain seq x y z
N ASP A 1 23.94 -22.88 -14.79
CA ASP A 1 22.58 -23.08 -15.31
C ASP A 1 21.85 -24.22 -14.62
N LYS A 2 21.13 -23.92 -13.54
CA LYS A 2 20.05 -24.77 -13.03
C LYS A 2 18.76 -24.09 -13.45
N THR A 3 18.20 -24.49 -14.58
CA THR A 3 16.87 -24.02 -15.00
C THR A 3 15.81 -24.65 -14.10
N VAL A 4 14.74 -23.92 -13.78
CA VAL A 4 13.60 -24.39 -12.97
C VAL A 4 13.01 -25.71 -13.52
N SER A 5 13.21 -25.99 -14.80
CA SER A 5 12.79 -27.21 -15.51
C SER A 5 13.72 -28.43 -15.34
N THR A 6 14.93 -28.29 -14.79
CA THR A 6 15.96 -29.37 -14.79
C THR A 6 16.37 -29.84 -13.39
N LEU A 7 15.54 -29.62 -12.38
CA LEU A 7 15.75 -30.18 -11.04
C LEU A 7 14.88 -31.42 -10.87
N ASP A 8 15.52 -32.60 -10.88
CA ASP A 8 14.88 -33.89 -10.59
C ASP A 8 14.07 -33.79 -9.28
N GLY A 9 12.76 -34.04 -9.36
CA GLY A 9 11.86 -33.95 -8.21
C GLY A 9 10.39 -34.07 -8.58
N ASP A 10 9.56 -34.35 -7.57
CA ASP A 10 8.10 -34.51 -7.65
C ASP A 10 7.44 -33.44 -8.54
N SER A 11 6.56 -33.88 -9.44
CA SER A 11 5.81 -33.01 -10.37
C SER A 11 4.55 -32.42 -9.74
N SER A 12 4.29 -32.74 -8.46
CA SER A 12 3.24 -32.11 -7.66
C SER A 12 3.48 -30.60 -7.49
N GLU A 13 2.40 -29.87 -7.21
CA GLU A 13 2.41 -28.44 -6.88
C GLU A 13 3.42 -28.15 -5.74
N ASP A 14 3.38 -28.96 -4.67
CA ASP A 14 4.30 -28.87 -3.53
C ASP A 14 5.77 -29.13 -3.93
N GLY A 15 6.02 -30.08 -4.84
CA GLY A 15 7.35 -30.35 -5.39
C GLY A 15 7.89 -29.17 -6.20
N GLN A 16 7.02 -28.50 -6.95
CA GLN A 16 7.37 -27.31 -7.74
C GLN A 16 7.69 -26.10 -6.86
N LEU A 17 6.89 -25.83 -5.82
CA LEU A 17 7.17 -24.74 -4.89
C LEU A 17 8.49 -24.95 -4.13
N ASN A 18 8.78 -26.19 -3.71
CA ASN A 18 10.06 -26.53 -3.07
C ASN A 18 11.27 -26.32 -3.99
N ARG A 19 11.14 -26.57 -5.30
CA ARG A 19 12.20 -26.22 -6.27
C ARG A 19 12.39 -24.71 -6.40
N LEU A 20 11.28 -23.96 -6.48
CA LEU A 20 11.33 -22.50 -6.55
C LEU A 20 11.97 -21.91 -5.29
N LYS A 21 11.71 -22.48 -4.10
CA LYS A 21 12.42 -22.12 -2.86
C LYS A 21 13.94 -22.24 -2.97
N GLY A 22 14.45 -23.28 -3.64
CA GLY A 22 15.89 -23.46 -3.86
C GLY A 22 16.53 -22.43 -4.80
N ILE A 23 15.73 -21.77 -5.66
CA ILE A 23 16.20 -20.81 -6.68
C ILE A 23 15.93 -19.36 -6.26
N MET A 24 14.73 -19.11 -5.75
CA MET A 24 14.20 -17.78 -5.41
C MET A 24 14.28 -17.47 -3.91
N GLY A 25 14.61 -18.47 -3.09
CA GLY A 25 14.77 -18.35 -1.64
C GLY A 25 13.53 -18.71 -0.84
N GLN A 26 13.71 -18.86 0.47
CA GLN A 26 12.64 -19.14 1.45
C GLN A 26 11.55 -18.05 1.42
N GLU A 27 11.97 -16.79 1.34
CA GLU A 27 11.07 -15.63 1.32
C GLU A 27 10.02 -15.72 0.21
N PHE A 28 10.37 -16.24 -0.97
CA PHE A 28 9.42 -16.47 -2.05
C PHE A 28 8.40 -17.56 -1.71
N SER A 29 8.87 -18.70 -1.18
CA SER A 29 8.00 -19.83 -0.84
C SER A 29 6.92 -19.46 0.18
N ASP A 30 7.27 -18.62 1.16
CA ASP A 30 6.36 -18.21 2.23
C ASP A 30 5.32 -17.17 1.76
N ASN A 31 5.58 -16.54 0.61
CA ASN A 31 4.83 -15.40 0.07
C ASN A 31 4.34 -15.63 -1.36
N ALA A 32 4.33 -16.89 -1.81
CA ALA A 32 3.94 -17.28 -3.16
C ALA A 32 2.48 -17.73 -3.21
N LEU A 33 1.77 -17.27 -4.24
CA LEU A 33 0.40 -17.63 -4.54
C LEU A 33 0.39 -18.61 -5.71
N LEU A 34 -0.39 -19.67 -5.59
CA LEU A 34 -0.64 -20.58 -6.70
C LEU A 34 -1.44 -19.86 -7.79
N VAL A 35 -1.00 -19.97 -9.03
CA VAL A 35 -1.64 -19.40 -10.21
C VAL A 35 -2.07 -20.53 -11.11
N THR A 36 -3.37 -20.61 -11.39
CA THR A 36 -3.95 -21.58 -12.33
C THR A 36 -4.88 -20.89 -13.34
N GLY A 37 -4.94 -21.45 -14.53
CA GLY A 37 -5.84 -21.01 -15.60
C GLY A 37 -5.91 -22.05 -16.70
N ASN A 38 -7.10 -22.35 -17.18
CA ASN A 38 -7.30 -23.22 -18.33
C ASN A 38 -8.32 -22.56 -19.25
N ARG A 39 -7.97 -22.42 -20.52
CA ARG A 39 -8.91 -21.96 -21.55
C ARG A 39 -8.48 -22.41 -22.93
N ASP A 40 -9.42 -22.90 -23.74
CA ASP A 40 -9.24 -23.28 -25.15
C ASP A 40 -8.01 -24.17 -25.41
N GLY A 41 -7.74 -25.11 -24.49
CA GLY A 41 -6.62 -26.05 -24.57
C GLY A 41 -5.26 -25.48 -24.11
N VAL A 42 -5.21 -24.23 -23.65
CA VAL A 42 -4.04 -23.61 -23.02
C VAL A 42 -4.16 -23.73 -21.50
N ASN A 43 -3.14 -24.31 -20.87
CA ASN A 43 -2.99 -24.40 -19.43
C ASN A 43 -1.92 -23.41 -18.96
N LEU A 44 -2.25 -22.63 -17.95
CA LEU A 44 -1.34 -21.76 -17.21
C LEU A 44 -1.27 -22.29 -15.78
N THR A 45 -0.06 -22.63 -15.33
CA THR A 45 0.22 -23.01 -13.94
C THR A 45 1.44 -22.26 -13.43
N GLY A 46 1.63 -22.21 -12.12
CA GLY A 46 2.84 -21.68 -11.51
C GLY A 46 2.59 -20.91 -10.22
N TYR A 47 3.57 -20.10 -9.84
CA TYR A 47 3.54 -19.35 -8.60
C TYR A 47 3.91 -17.90 -8.83
N ALA A 48 3.22 -16.99 -8.15
CA ALA A 48 3.49 -15.56 -8.21
C ALA A 48 3.52 -14.97 -6.80
N GLY A 49 4.53 -14.14 -6.52
CA GLY A 49 4.69 -13.51 -5.22
C GLY A 49 3.62 -12.46 -4.95
N ILE A 50 3.24 -12.30 -3.69
CA ILE A 50 2.43 -11.15 -3.25
C ILE A 50 3.17 -9.83 -3.55
N PRO A 51 2.47 -8.71 -3.78
CA PRO A 51 3.13 -7.49 -4.25
C PRO A 51 4.06 -6.81 -3.22
N THR A 52 3.96 -7.15 -1.92
CA THR A 52 4.95 -6.73 -0.91
C THR A 52 6.33 -7.36 -1.18
N LEU A 53 6.39 -8.52 -1.86
CA LEU A 53 7.62 -9.18 -2.30
C LEU A 53 7.95 -8.77 -3.74
N ASN A 54 8.71 -7.69 -3.88
CA ASN A 54 9.13 -7.15 -5.18
C ASN A 54 10.64 -6.84 -5.23
N ARG A 55 11.16 -6.65 -6.45
CA ARG A 55 12.55 -6.25 -6.73
C ARG A 55 12.56 -5.07 -7.71
N GLY A 56 13.68 -4.34 -7.74
CA GLY A 56 13.89 -3.25 -8.70
C GLY A 56 14.20 -3.71 -10.14
N ASN A 57 14.23 -5.02 -10.40
CA ASN A 57 14.46 -5.58 -11.73
C ASN A 57 13.69 -6.89 -11.94
N ALA A 58 13.54 -7.31 -13.19
CA ALA A 58 12.78 -8.51 -13.58
C ALA A 58 13.57 -9.82 -13.50
N THR A 59 14.69 -9.90 -12.75
CA THR A 59 15.60 -11.06 -12.76
C THR A 59 14.90 -12.35 -12.29
N PHE A 60 13.95 -12.23 -11.37
CA PHE A 60 13.19 -13.34 -10.78
C PHE A 60 11.82 -13.54 -11.44
N GLN A 61 11.70 -13.22 -12.73
CA GLN A 61 10.54 -13.54 -13.56
C GLN A 61 10.89 -14.69 -14.49
N TYR A 62 10.47 -15.90 -14.12
CA TYR A 62 10.67 -17.09 -14.92
C TYR A 62 9.40 -17.42 -15.69
N LEU A 63 9.52 -17.53 -17.01
CA LEU A 63 8.41 -17.84 -17.89
C LEU A 63 8.79 -19.04 -18.74
N PHE A 64 7.91 -20.01 -18.82
CA PHE A 64 8.10 -21.22 -19.60
C PHE A 64 6.91 -21.42 -20.55
N VAL A 65 7.19 -21.79 -21.79
CA VAL A 65 6.17 -22.21 -22.77
C VAL A 65 6.56 -23.59 -23.27
N ASN A 66 5.68 -24.58 -23.07
CA ASN A 66 5.92 -25.98 -23.40
C ASN A 66 7.29 -26.48 -22.87
N GLY A 67 7.62 -26.12 -21.62
CA GLY A 67 8.86 -26.49 -20.95
C GLY A 67 10.11 -25.68 -21.32
N ARG A 68 10.04 -24.79 -22.33
CA ARG A 68 11.17 -23.93 -22.74
C ARG A 68 11.14 -22.58 -22.03
N PRO A 69 12.26 -22.09 -21.45
CA PRO A 69 12.32 -20.74 -20.87
C PRO A 69 12.19 -19.68 -21.96
N VAL A 70 11.35 -18.67 -21.72
CA VAL A 70 11.04 -17.59 -22.66
C VAL A 70 11.23 -16.21 -22.01
N ARG A 71 11.60 -15.23 -22.82
CA ARG A 71 11.69 -13.80 -22.50
C ARG A 71 11.01 -13.06 -23.63
N ASP A 72 9.69 -13.00 -23.51
CA ASP A 72 8.83 -12.41 -24.53
C ASP A 72 8.18 -11.12 -24.00
N ARG A 73 8.13 -10.10 -24.86
CA ARG A 73 7.60 -8.77 -24.50
C ARG A 73 6.10 -8.80 -24.22
N LEU A 74 5.34 -9.67 -24.89
CA LEU A 74 3.91 -9.81 -24.67
C LEU A 74 3.64 -10.41 -23.30
N LEU A 75 4.39 -11.46 -22.91
CA LEU A 75 4.25 -12.08 -21.58
C LEU A 75 4.68 -11.12 -20.45
N ALA A 76 5.80 -10.42 -20.63
CA ALA A 76 6.24 -9.40 -19.69
C ALA A 76 5.20 -8.25 -19.55
N GLY A 77 4.59 -7.84 -20.68
CA GLY A 77 3.49 -6.89 -20.70
C GLY A 77 2.23 -7.40 -20.00
N ALA A 78 1.93 -8.69 -20.10
CA ALA A 78 0.81 -9.33 -19.40
C ALA A 78 0.99 -9.32 -17.88
N ILE A 79 2.19 -9.68 -17.41
CA ILE A 79 2.55 -9.62 -15.99
C ILE A 79 2.42 -8.20 -15.46
N ARG A 80 2.99 -7.22 -16.16
CA ARG A 80 2.88 -5.81 -15.76
C ARG A 80 1.42 -5.39 -15.65
N ALA A 81 0.58 -5.72 -16.64
CA ALA A 81 -0.85 -5.40 -16.63
C ALA A 81 -1.64 -6.12 -15.52
N ALA A 82 -1.18 -7.28 -15.06
CA ALA A 82 -1.79 -7.99 -13.93
C ALA A 82 -1.47 -7.32 -12.58
N TYR A 83 -0.24 -6.85 -12.41
CA TYR A 83 0.27 -6.25 -11.17
C TYR A 83 0.14 -4.73 -11.11
N GLN A 84 -0.28 -4.07 -12.18
CA GLN A 84 -0.35 -2.61 -12.30
C GLN A 84 -1.13 -1.91 -11.18
N ASP A 85 -2.11 -2.59 -10.59
CA ASP A 85 -2.93 -2.04 -9.50
C ASP A 85 -2.27 -2.23 -8.10
N PHE A 86 -1.11 -2.88 -8.03
CA PHE A 86 -0.49 -3.32 -6.76
C PHE A 86 1.00 -3.04 -6.67
N LEU A 87 1.66 -2.60 -7.74
CA LEU A 87 3.09 -2.36 -7.77
C LEU A 87 3.39 -1.02 -8.42
N ALA A 88 4.36 -0.31 -7.84
CA ALA A 88 4.99 0.82 -8.49
C ALA A 88 5.69 0.39 -9.80
N ARG A 89 5.80 1.32 -10.75
CA ARG A 89 6.24 1.05 -12.13
C ARG A 89 7.66 0.49 -12.27
N ASP A 90 8.56 0.86 -11.36
CA ASP A 90 9.96 0.41 -11.27
C ASP A 90 10.10 -0.91 -10.48
N ARG A 91 8.98 -1.47 -9.99
CA ARG A 91 8.96 -2.70 -9.20
C ARG A 91 8.45 -3.87 -10.01
N HIS A 92 9.10 -5.00 -9.78
CA HIS A 92 8.86 -6.24 -10.48
C HIS A 92 8.49 -7.33 -9.47
N PRO A 93 7.39 -8.06 -9.70
CA PRO A 93 7.05 -9.22 -8.89
C PRO A 93 8.03 -10.35 -9.16
N LEU A 94 8.23 -11.20 -8.14
CA LEU A 94 8.83 -12.50 -8.29
C LEU A 94 7.77 -13.49 -8.78
N LEU A 95 8.05 -14.26 -9.83
CA LEU A 95 7.12 -15.29 -10.31
C LEU A 95 7.82 -16.37 -11.13
N ALA A 96 7.14 -17.51 -11.24
CA ALA A 96 7.44 -18.56 -12.19
C ALA A 96 6.14 -19.07 -12.81
N LEU A 97 5.94 -18.84 -14.11
CA LEU A 97 4.74 -19.27 -14.84
C LEU A 97 5.08 -20.26 -15.94
N PHE A 98 4.21 -21.25 -16.11
CA PHE A 98 4.34 -22.36 -17.03
C PHE A 98 3.09 -22.40 -17.91
N ILE A 99 3.29 -22.23 -19.21
CA ILE A 99 2.24 -22.20 -20.21
C ILE A 99 2.37 -23.46 -21.06
N GLU A 100 1.36 -24.31 -21.03
CA GLU A 100 1.25 -25.48 -21.90
C GLU A 100 0.15 -25.23 -22.93
N CYS A 101 0.44 -25.49 -24.19
CA CYS A 101 -0.48 -25.18 -25.29
C CYS A 101 -0.21 -26.06 -26.51
N PRO A 102 -1.24 -26.31 -27.36
CA PRO A 102 -1.07 -27.10 -28.58
C PRO A 102 -0.01 -26.48 -29.50
N SER A 103 0.82 -27.32 -30.13
CA SER A 103 1.90 -26.89 -31.03
C SER A 103 1.41 -26.04 -32.21
N GLU A 104 0.16 -26.19 -32.61
CA GLU A 104 -0.48 -25.40 -33.67
C GLU A 104 -0.79 -23.94 -33.28
N GLN A 105 -0.78 -23.63 -31.98
CA GLN A 105 -1.06 -22.30 -31.44
C GLN A 105 0.21 -21.52 -31.10
N VAL A 106 1.38 -22.16 -31.15
CA VAL A 106 2.66 -21.56 -30.76
C VAL A 106 3.76 -21.91 -31.75
N ASP A 107 4.29 -20.88 -32.41
CA ASP A 107 5.51 -20.98 -33.17
C ASP A 107 6.70 -20.62 -32.27
N VAL A 108 7.43 -21.66 -31.85
CA VAL A 108 8.65 -21.56 -31.05
C VAL A 108 9.88 -21.25 -31.94
N ASN A 109 9.72 -21.18 -33.27
CA ASN A 109 10.81 -21.08 -34.22
C ASN A 109 11.22 -19.63 -34.53
N VAL A 110 12.16 -19.11 -33.75
CA VAL A 110 13.03 -18.00 -34.19
C VAL A 110 14.46 -18.25 -33.73
N HIS A 111 15.22 -19.14 -34.39
CA HIS A 111 16.68 -19.39 -34.23
C HIS A 111 17.20 -19.92 -32.84
N PRO A 112 18.23 -20.80 -32.79
CA PRO A 112 18.70 -21.48 -31.57
C PRO A 112 19.16 -20.60 -30.40
N ALA A 113 19.38 -19.30 -30.63
CA ALA A 113 19.82 -18.33 -29.63
C ALA A 113 18.70 -17.41 -29.10
N LYS A 114 17.46 -17.46 -29.64
CA LYS A 114 16.40 -16.51 -29.23
C LYS A 114 15.43 -17.12 -28.24
N THR A 115 15.18 -16.32 -27.21
CA THR A 115 14.30 -16.56 -26.06
C THR A 115 12.85 -16.10 -26.34
N GLU A 116 12.52 -15.74 -27.57
CA GLU A 116 11.24 -15.14 -27.97
C GLU A 116 10.28 -16.21 -28.54
N VAL A 117 8.98 -16.04 -28.33
CA VAL A 117 7.94 -16.99 -28.77
C VAL A 117 6.82 -16.25 -29.49
N ARG A 118 6.32 -16.81 -30.59
CA ARG A 118 5.21 -16.21 -31.34
C ARG A 118 3.93 -17.03 -31.16
N PHE A 119 2.96 -16.45 -30.49
CA PHE A 119 1.63 -17.04 -30.35
C PHE A 119 0.77 -16.72 -31.56
N ARG A 120 -0.04 -17.69 -32.02
CA ARG A 120 -1.05 -17.49 -33.06
C ARG A 120 -2.08 -16.45 -32.64
N ASP A 121 -2.50 -16.50 -31.37
CA ASP A 121 -3.31 -15.46 -30.72
C ASP A 121 -2.63 -14.96 -29.44
N GLY A 122 -1.78 -13.94 -29.59
CA GLY A 122 -1.11 -13.33 -28.45
C GLY A 122 -2.06 -12.59 -27.50
N ASN A 123 -3.17 -12.04 -28.00
CA ASN A 123 -4.12 -11.31 -27.16
C ASN A 123 -4.84 -12.26 -26.21
N PHE A 124 -5.20 -13.44 -26.72
CA PHE A 124 -5.77 -14.52 -25.93
C PHE A 124 -4.84 -14.91 -24.77
N ILE A 125 -3.58 -15.23 -25.06
CA ILE A 125 -2.59 -15.62 -24.05
C ILE A 125 -2.36 -14.51 -23.02
N ARG A 126 -2.23 -13.27 -23.48
CA ARG A 126 -2.14 -12.11 -22.60
C ARG A 126 -3.35 -12.02 -21.67
N SER A 127 -4.56 -12.20 -22.19
CA SER A 127 -5.78 -12.11 -21.40
C SER A 127 -5.86 -13.21 -20.33
N LEU A 128 -5.48 -14.45 -20.67
CA LEU A 128 -5.43 -15.58 -19.73
C LEU A 128 -4.48 -15.30 -18.57
N ILE A 129 -3.26 -14.87 -18.87
CA ILE A 129 -2.25 -14.52 -17.85
C ILE A 129 -2.76 -13.40 -16.94
N VAL A 130 -3.31 -12.33 -17.52
CA VAL A 130 -3.83 -11.20 -16.75
C VAL A 130 -4.98 -11.64 -15.84
N SER A 131 -5.93 -12.43 -16.35
CA SER A 131 -7.07 -12.88 -15.53
C SER A 131 -6.65 -13.83 -14.42
N SER A 132 -5.77 -14.80 -14.68
CA SER A 132 -5.31 -15.78 -13.69
C SER A 132 -4.47 -15.16 -12.59
N LEU A 133 -3.54 -14.25 -12.95
CA LEU A 133 -2.75 -13.52 -11.97
C LEU A 133 -3.64 -12.60 -11.12
N ARG A 134 -4.57 -11.87 -11.73
CA ARG A 134 -5.51 -11.02 -10.96
C ARG A 134 -6.37 -11.85 -10.01
N HIS A 135 -6.85 -13.01 -10.45
CA HIS A 135 -7.62 -13.91 -9.60
C HIS A 135 -6.81 -14.39 -8.39
N ALA A 136 -5.55 -14.80 -8.58
CA ALA A 136 -4.65 -15.17 -7.49
C ALA A 136 -4.40 -13.99 -6.53
N LEU A 137 -4.12 -12.79 -7.07
CA LEU A 137 -3.83 -11.59 -6.28
C LEU A 137 -5.04 -11.11 -5.46
N SER A 138 -6.26 -11.21 -5.98
CA SER A 138 -7.50 -10.86 -5.27
C SER A 138 -7.64 -11.58 -3.94
N GLY A 139 -7.20 -12.84 -3.85
CA GLY A 139 -7.28 -13.64 -2.62
C GLY A 139 -6.21 -13.29 -1.57
N SER A 140 -5.21 -12.47 -1.90
CA SER A 140 -3.97 -12.37 -1.13
C SER A 140 -3.86 -11.19 -0.15
N GLY A 141 -4.75 -10.20 -0.20
CA GLY A 141 -4.69 -9.03 0.69
C GLY A 141 -4.63 -9.38 2.19
N HIS A 142 -5.25 -10.49 2.58
CA HIS A 142 -5.18 -11.01 3.95
C HIS A 142 -3.79 -11.58 4.29
N GLN A 143 -3.13 -12.29 3.36
CA GLN A 143 -1.81 -12.89 3.60
C GLN A 143 -0.68 -11.85 3.69
N ALA A 144 -0.71 -10.80 2.85
CA ALA A 144 0.27 -9.71 2.93
C ALA A 144 0.28 -9.00 4.29
N SER A 145 -0.89 -8.90 4.93
CA SER A 145 -1.03 -8.33 6.28
C SER A 145 -0.41 -9.24 7.34
N THR A 146 -0.56 -10.56 7.21
CA THR A 146 0.01 -11.53 8.18
C THR A 146 1.54 -11.62 8.13
N THR A 147 2.17 -11.46 6.96
CA THR A 147 3.63 -11.52 6.87
C THR A 147 4.29 -10.28 7.48
N VAL A 148 3.71 -9.10 7.26
CA VAL A 148 4.14 -7.86 7.93
C VAL A 148 3.88 -7.93 9.44
N ALA A 149 2.77 -8.52 9.88
CA ALA A 149 2.51 -8.76 11.30
C ALA A 149 3.62 -9.59 11.95
N ASN A 150 4.00 -10.72 11.33
CA ASN A 150 5.09 -11.57 11.83
C ASN A 150 6.43 -10.84 11.89
N GLN A 151 6.75 -10.03 10.87
CA GLN A 151 7.96 -9.19 10.89
C GLN A 151 7.92 -8.14 12.00
N ALA A 152 6.77 -7.48 12.22
CA ALA A 152 6.60 -6.51 13.30
C ALA A 152 6.75 -7.17 14.68
N ILE A 153 6.11 -8.32 14.90
CA ILE A 153 6.24 -9.12 16.13
C ILE A 153 7.71 -9.47 16.38
N ASN A 154 8.44 -9.93 15.36
CA ASN A 154 9.88 -10.24 15.48
C ASN A 154 10.72 -9.00 15.80
N ALA A 155 10.37 -7.83 15.25
CA ALA A 155 11.04 -6.56 15.57
C ALA A 155 10.78 -6.09 17.01
N PHE A 156 9.59 -6.34 17.56
CA PHE A 156 9.30 -6.10 18.98
C PHE A 156 10.00 -7.10 19.92
N GLN A 157 10.39 -8.28 19.41
CA GLN A 157 11.13 -9.29 20.19
C GLN A 157 12.64 -9.01 20.32
N THR A 158 13.19 -7.95 19.70
CA THR A 158 14.59 -7.58 19.89
C THR A 158 14.80 -6.70 21.12
N THR A 159 14.84 -7.32 22.31
CA THR A 159 15.93 -7.15 23.30
C THR A 159 15.73 -8.07 24.50
N PRO A 160 16.39 -9.24 24.55
CA PRO A 160 16.99 -9.69 25.80
C PRO A 160 18.29 -8.89 25.95
N ALA A 161 18.31 -7.95 26.90
CA ALA A 161 19.57 -7.45 27.45
C ALA A 161 20.31 -8.64 28.07
N SER A 162 21.25 -9.23 27.33
CA SER A 162 22.12 -10.29 27.83
C SER A 162 23.39 -10.36 26.99
N GLY A 163 24.50 -9.97 27.61
CA GLY A 163 25.84 -10.37 27.17
C GLY A 163 26.75 -9.22 26.78
N ASN A 164 27.40 -8.63 27.79
CA ASN A 164 28.69 -7.95 27.64
C ASN A 164 29.66 -8.80 26.80
N THR A 165 30.09 -8.29 25.66
CA THR A 165 31.37 -8.67 25.04
C THR A 165 32.04 -7.41 24.50
N PHE A 166 32.58 -6.61 25.43
CA PHE A 166 33.60 -5.63 25.08
C PHE A 166 34.92 -6.38 24.76
N PRO A 167 35.65 -6.00 23.70
CA PRO A 167 36.96 -6.55 23.43
C PRO A 167 37.95 -6.11 24.51
N SER A 168 38.61 -7.11 25.10
CA SER A 168 39.70 -6.98 26.07
C SER A 168 40.90 -6.24 25.48
N TYR A 169 41.26 -5.10 26.05
CA TYR A 169 42.62 -4.57 25.95
C TYR A 169 43.25 -4.60 27.34
N SER A 170 44.44 -5.19 27.41
CA SER A 170 45.18 -5.41 28.63
C SER A 170 46.18 -4.28 28.91
N GLN A 171 46.43 -4.11 30.21
CA GLN A 171 47.61 -3.56 30.89
C GLN A 171 47.51 -2.18 31.55
N ARG A 172 47.78 -2.28 32.87
CA ARG A 172 47.90 -1.35 34.02
C ARG A 172 49.23 -0.53 33.95
N PRO A 173 49.67 0.29 34.95
CA PRO A 173 49.14 0.50 36.32
C PRO A 173 49.18 1.93 36.95
N THR A 174 48.44 2.06 38.07
CA THR A 174 48.69 2.87 39.32
C THR A 174 48.75 4.40 39.23
N SER A 175 48.04 5.18 40.06
CA SER A 175 48.16 5.26 41.53
C SER A 175 47.12 6.22 42.15
N GLN A 176 46.76 5.95 43.42
CA GLN A 176 46.29 6.83 44.53
C GLN A 176 45.43 8.09 44.20
N SER A 177 44.28 8.32 44.86
CA SER A 177 44.25 8.95 46.20
C SER A 177 42.85 8.95 46.84
N TYR A 178 42.85 8.99 48.18
CA TYR A 178 41.73 9.05 49.14
C TYR A 178 40.93 10.37 49.11
N ALA A 179 39.62 10.31 49.46
CA ALA A 179 38.94 11.11 50.52
C ALA A 179 37.41 11.09 50.31
N THR A 180 36.58 10.46 51.16
CA THR A 180 36.00 10.95 52.43
C THR A 180 34.59 11.58 52.26
N TYR A 181 33.57 10.84 52.71
CA TYR A 181 32.21 11.26 53.09
C TYR A 181 32.24 12.17 54.35
N PRO A 182 31.21 12.98 54.73
CA PRO A 182 29.82 12.48 54.93
C PRO A 182 28.62 13.45 54.83
N ARG A 183 27.44 12.80 54.92
CA ARG A 183 26.06 13.26 55.17
C ARG A 183 25.87 14.40 56.18
N SER A 184 24.77 15.17 56.03
CA SER A 184 23.65 15.32 57.01
C SER A 184 22.61 16.33 56.44
N SER A 185 21.34 15.96 56.19
CA SER A 185 20.13 16.04 57.04
C SER A 185 19.49 17.43 57.22
N GLY A 186 18.20 17.55 56.89
CA GLY A 186 17.26 18.47 57.57
C GLY A 186 16.36 19.34 56.68
N SER A 187 15.09 18.98 56.57
CA SER A 187 13.97 19.92 56.27
C SER A 187 13.79 20.90 57.45
N PRO A 188 13.16 22.08 57.25
CA PRO A 188 11.71 22.16 57.41
C PRO A 188 10.97 23.21 56.53
N ALA A 189 9.66 23.07 56.42
CA ALA A 189 8.69 24.10 56.01
C ALA A 189 7.84 24.50 57.25
N PRO A 190 6.84 25.40 57.19
CA PRO A 190 6.62 26.62 56.38
C PRO A 190 6.37 27.85 57.29
N SER A 191 6.11 29.05 56.73
CA SER A 191 5.56 30.19 57.49
C SER A 191 4.60 31.01 56.64
N ALA A 192 3.53 31.47 57.29
CA ALA A 192 2.31 32.05 56.73
C ALA A 192 2.21 33.58 56.93
N THR A 193 1.14 34.15 56.38
CA THR A 193 0.45 35.46 56.60
C THR A 193 0.62 36.53 55.49
N PRO A 194 -0.32 37.50 55.35
CA PRO A 194 -1.77 37.33 55.16
C PRO A 194 -2.40 38.26 54.07
N SER A 195 -3.58 37.83 53.59
CA SER A 195 -4.78 38.56 53.12
C SER A 195 -4.72 39.95 52.46
N ALA A 196 -5.32 40.06 51.26
CA ALA A 196 -6.16 41.19 50.86
C ALA A 196 -7.38 40.66 50.08
N THR A 197 -8.55 40.79 50.70
CA THR A 197 -9.88 40.43 50.21
C THR A 197 -10.38 41.43 49.16
N LEU A 198 -10.88 40.92 48.03
CA LEU A 198 -11.76 41.65 47.10
C LEU A 198 -13.09 40.90 46.97
N PRO A 199 -14.22 41.59 46.72
CA PRO A 199 -15.56 41.04 46.90
C PRO A 199 -15.91 39.99 45.85
N GLU A 200 -16.54 38.94 46.35
CA GLU A 200 -17.07 37.75 45.71
C GLU A 200 -18.11 38.11 44.63
N PHE A 201 -17.75 37.93 43.35
CA PHE A 201 -18.73 37.78 42.28
C PHE A 201 -18.98 36.29 42.12
N ASP A 202 -20.10 35.82 42.66
CA ASP A 202 -20.66 34.49 42.40
C ASP A 202 -21.06 34.39 40.92
N ILE A 203 -20.09 34.06 40.08
CA ILE A 203 -20.33 33.49 38.77
C ILE A 203 -20.11 31.99 38.93
N HIS A 204 -21.10 31.30 39.47
CA HIS A 204 -21.20 29.87 39.27
C HIS A 204 -21.32 29.62 37.77
N PRO A 205 -20.38 28.95 37.09
CA PRO A 205 -20.65 28.43 35.77
C PRO A 205 -21.70 27.34 35.93
N SER A 206 -22.98 27.70 35.79
CA SER A 206 -24.07 26.74 35.58
C SER A 206 -23.98 26.21 34.15
N ALA A 207 -22.88 25.52 33.87
CA ALA A 207 -22.84 24.50 32.85
C ALA A 207 -22.74 23.20 33.65
N LYS A 208 -23.91 22.62 33.98
CA LYS A 208 -23.96 21.16 34.12
C LYS A 208 -23.39 20.64 32.81
N GLY A 209 -22.12 20.25 32.82
CA GLY A 209 -21.55 19.45 31.77
C GLY A 209 -22.42 18.21 31.68
N ALA A 210 -23.37 18.22 30.75
CA ALA A 210 -23.94 16.97 30.29
C ALA A 210 -22.73 16.11 29.95
N PRO A 211 -22.64 14.86 30.48
CA PRO A 211 -21.64 13.94 30.00
C PRO A 211 -21.73 13.97 28.48
N TYR A 212 -20.63 14.31 27.79
CA TYR A 212 -20.52 13.94 26.39
C TYR A 212 -20.98 12.49 26.32
N PRO A 213 -21.92 12.12 25.44
CA PRO A 213 -22.29 10.73 25.29
C PRO A 213 -20.97 10.01 25.04
N VAL A 214 -20.52 9.22 26.01
CA VAL A 214 -19.54 8.20 25.74
C VAL A 214 -20.32 7.27 24.86
N GLU A 215 -20.21 7.46 23.54
CA GLU A 215 -20.73 6.50 22.58
C GLU A 215 -20.12 5.17 23.00
N THR A 216 -20.93 4.34 23.63
CA THR A 216 -20.53 2.99 23.98
C THR A 216 -20.11 2.35 22.67
N PRO A 217 -18.87 1.83 22.57
CA PRO A 217 -18.43 1.14 21.38
C PRO A 217 -19.47 0.08 21.07
N ASP A 218 -20.01 0.12 19.86
CA ASP A 218 -21.03 -0.82 19.42
C ASP A 218 -20.42 -2.22 19.46
N ASP A 219 -20.77 -3.03 20.47
CA ASP A 219 -20.11 -4.33 20.68
C ASP A 219 -20.37 -5.28 19.50
N GLU A 220 -21.48 -5.08 18.77
CA GLU A 220 -21.80 -5.76 17.49
C GLU A 220 -20.78 -5.46 16.39
N ALA A 221 -20.02 -4.36 16.47
CA ALA A 221 -19.03 -4.00 15.46
C ALA A 221 -17.75 -4.87 15.52
N THR A 222 -17.56 -5.66 16.58
CA THR A 222 -16.36 -6.53 16.72
C THR A 222 -16.41 -7.81 15.88
N ASP A 223 -17.60 -8.23 15.43
CA ASP A 223 -17.79 -9.41 14.58
C ASP A 223 -17.47 -9.14 13.09
N TYR A 224 -17.23 -7.88 12.71
CA TYR A 224 -16.79 -7.54 11.36
C TYR A 224 -15.31 -7.90 11.12
N PRO A 225 -14.90 -8.16 9.86
CA PRO A 225 -13.52 -8.55 9.52
C PRO A 225 -12.43 -7.60 10.03
N LEU A 226 -12.63 -6.27 9.92
CA LEU A 226 -11.71 -5.25 10.45
C LEU A 226 -12.12 -4.76 11.84
N GLY A 227 -13.19 -5.33 12.41
CA GLY A 227 -13.62 -5.09 13.79
C GLY A 227 -14.18 -3.69 14.05
N ALA A 228 -14.10 -3.26 15.30
CA ALA A 228 -14.60 -1.98 15.78
C ALA A 228 -13.44 -1.01 16.04
N ALA A 229 -13.48 0.18 15.44
CA ALA A 229 -12.50 1.23 15.71
C ALA A 229 -12.52 1.61 17.20
N ARG A 230 -11.33 1.74 17.81
CA ARG A 230 -11.15 2.09 19.23
C ARG A 230 -10.42 3.40 19.42
N ALA A 231 -9.42 3.68 18.58
CA ALA A 231 -8.63 4.89 18.67
C ALA A 231 -7.99 5.26 17.33
N GLN A 232 -7.63 6.54 17.21
CA GLN A 232 -6.73 7.03 16.18
C GLN A 232 -5.39 7.40 16.85
N ILE A 233 -4.28 7.02 16.23
CA ILE A 233 -2.93 7.24 16.73
C ILE A 233 -2.17 8.11 15.72
N HIS A 234 -1.56 9.19 16.23
CA HIS A 234 -0.79 10.17 15.45
C HIS A 234 -1.53 10.70 14.21
N GLU A 235 -2.86 10.79 14.27
CA GLU A 235 -3.69 11.30 13.17
C GLU A 235 -3.48 10.55 11.83
N THR A 236 -2.92 9.34 11.91
CA THR A 236 -2.40 8.56 10.77
C THR A 236 -2.88 7.12 10.80
N TYR A 237 -2.94 6.52 12.00
CA TYR A 237 -3.29 5.12 12.16
C TYR A 237 -4.61 4.96 12.88
N ILE A 238 -5.47 4.08 12.37
CA ILE A 238 -6.68 3.65 13.06
C ILE A 238 -6.38 2.32 13.75
N VAL A 239 -6.70 2.22 15.03
CA VAL A 239 -6.60 1.00 15.82
C VAL A 239 -8.00 0.46 16.03
N ALA A 240 -8.24 -0.76 15.57
CA ALA A 240 -9.51 -1.45 15.66
C ALA A 240 -9.36 -2.79 16.39
N GLN A 241 -10.39 -3.16 17.14
CA GLN A 241 -10.47 -4.44 17.84
C GLN A 241 -11.36 -5.39 17.06
N THR A 242 -10.81 -6.55 16.69
CA THR A 242 -11.58 -7.67 16.16
C THR A 242 -11.92 -8.64 17.28
N LYS A 243 -12.77 -9.62 17.00
CA LYS A 243 -13.08 -10.72 17.94
C LYS A 243 -11.84 -11.44 18.47
N ASP A 244 -10.84 -11.64 17.61
CA ASP A 244 -9.67 -12.49 17.89
C ASP A 244 -8.35 -11.70 18.00
N GLY A 245 -8.39 -10.37 18.05
CA GLY A 245 -7.16 -9.57 18.11
C GLY A 245 -7.32 -8.08 17.85
N LEU A 246 -6.29 -7.51 17.22
CA LEU A 246 -6.13 -6.09 16.94
C LEU A 246 -5.79 -5.88 15.47
N VAL A 247 -6.36 -4.85 14.86
CA VAL A 247 -6.01 -4.40 13.51
C VAL A 247 -5.51 -2.97 13.58
N VAL A 248 -4.38 -2.70 12.93
CA VAL A 248 -3.84 -1.36 12.75
C VAL A 248 -3.93 -1.01 11.28
N VAL A 249 -4.66 0.06 10.96
CA VAL A 249 -4.91 0.53 9.59
C VAL A 249 -4.16 1.82 9.34
N ASP A 250 -3.43 1.89 8.21
CA ASP A 250 -2.91 3.13 7.66
C ASP A 250 -4.05 3.89 6.97
N GLN A 251 -4.51 4.97 7.61
CA GLN A 251 -5.64 5.77 7.14
C GLN A 251 -5.41 6.31 5.73
N HIS A 252 -4.19 6.76 5.44
CA HIS A 252 -3.86 7.40 4.18
C HIS A 252 -3.85 6.37 3.05
N ALA A 253 -3.12 5.27 3.22
CA ALA A 253 -3.06 4.20 2.23
C ALA A 253 -4.43 3.55 1.98
N ALA A 254 -5.24 3.38 3.04
CA ALA A 254 -6.61 2.92 2.92
C ALA A 254 -7.48 3.89 2.09
N HIS A 255 -7.43 5.19 2.42
CA HIS A 255 -8.21 6.20 1.72
C HIS A 255 -7.84 6.29 0.23
N GLU A 256 -6.54 6.32 -0.10
CA GLU A 256 -6.07 6.30 -1.48
C GLU A 256 -6.62 5.10 -2.25
N ARG A 257 -6.60 3.91 -1.63
CA ARG A 257 -7.11 2.70 -2.26
C ARG A 257 -8.62 2.76 -2.50
N LEU A 258 -9.38 3.23 -1.51
CA LEU A 258 -10.83 3.40 -1.63
C LEU A 258 -11.18 4.37 -2.76
N VAL A 259 -10.49 5.50 -2.85
CA VAL A 259 -10.74 6.51 -3.89
C VAL A 259 -10.36 5.96 -5.27
N TYR A 260 -9.20 5.30 -5.39
CA TYR A 260 -8.75 4.68 -6.63
C TYR A 260 -9.76 3.67 -7.20
N GLU A 261 -10.26 2.74 -6.35
CA GLU A 261 -11.23 1.74 -6.79
C GLU A 261 -12.58 2.37 -7.17
N ARG A 262 -13.01 3.44 -6.48
CA ARG A 262 -14.21 4.17 -6.86
C ARG A 262 -14.04 4.92 -8.19
N PHE A 263 -12.87 5.48 -8.47
CA PHE A 263 -12.57 6.09 -9.78
C PHE A 263 -12.69 5.06 -10.90
N LYS A 264 -12.06 3.89 -10.72
CA LYS A 264 -12.11 2.77 -11.68
C LYS A 264 -13.53 2.30 -11.93
N LYS A 265 -14.34 2.15 -10.87
CA LYS A 265 -15.76 1.78 -10.97
C LYS A 265 -16.57 2.85 -11.71
N SER A 266 -16.32 4.13 -11.43
CA SER A 266 -17.03 5.24 -12.08
C SER A 266 -16.70 5.34 -13.57
N LEU A 267 -15.43 5.18 -13.94
CA LEU A 267 -15.00 5.18 -15.35
C LEU A 267 -15.65 4.02 -16.14
N ALA A 268 -15.73 2.83 -15.54
CA ALA A 268 -16.32 1.65 -16.20
C ALA A 268 -17.85 1.74 -16.38
N ALA A 269 -18.53 2.62 -15.64
CA ALA A 269 -19.97 2.82 -15.70
C ALA A 269 -20.34 3.99 -16.64
N ASP A 270 -20.53 5.19 -16.09
CA ASP A 270 -21.05 6.38 -16.80
C ASP A 270 -20.01 7.50 -16.95
N GLY A 271 -18.74 7.23 -16.61
CA GLY A 271 -17.68 8.23 -16.53
C GLY A 271 -17.62 8.93 -15.16
N ILE A 272 -16.61 9.80 -14.99
CA ILE A 272 -16.36 10.46 -13.71
C ILE A 272 -17.22 11.72 -13.59
N LYS A 273 -18.04 11.77 -12.54
CA LYS A 273 -18.87 12.94 -12.23
C LYS A 273 -18.00 14.13 -11.83
N ARG A 274 -18.42 15.32 -12.26
CA ARG A 274 -17.71 16.59 -12.10
C ARG A 274 -18.44 17.50 -11.13
N GLN A 275 -17.70 18.20 -10.30
CA GLN A 275 -18.20 19.23 -9.40
C GLN A 275 -17.59 20.56 -9.80
N ALA A 276 -18.43 21.52 -10.19
CA ALA A 276 -17.99 22.88 -10.45
C ALA A 276 -17.56 23.56 -9.14
N LEU A 277 -16.44 24.28 -9.20
CA LEU A 277 -16.00 25.13 -8.11
C LEU A 277 -16.88 26.38 -8.07
N LEU A 278 -17.27 26.80 -6.86
CA LEU A 278 -18.03 28.05 -6.67
C LEU A 278 -17.25 29.26 -7.20
N ILE A 279 -15.94 29.24 -6.98
CA ILE A 279 -14.98 30.21 -7.48
C ILE A 279 -13.91 29.42 -8.22
N PRO A 280 -13.75 29.61 -9.53
CA PRO A 280 -12.65 28.99 -10.27
C PRO A 280 -11.30 29.39 -9.68
N GLU A 281 -10.39 28.43 -9.59
CA GLU A 281 -9.08 28.61 -8.96
C GLU A 281 -8.02 28.88 -10.03
N VAL A 282 -7.19 29.91 -9.83
CA VAL A 282 -6.09 30.25 -10.75
C VAL A 282 -4.81 29.61 -10.22
N VAL A 283 -4.17 28.77 -11.05
CA VAL A 283 -2.89 28.13 -10.72
C VAL A 283 -1.80 28.70 -11.62
N ASN A 284 -0.85 29.40 -11.01
CA ASN A 284 0.31 29.97 -11.71
C ASN A 284 1.34 28.88 -11.99
N LEU A 285 1.82 28.82 -13.24
CA LEU A 285 2.78 27.86 -13.78
C LEU A 285 3.77 28.60 -14.71
N THR A 286 4.83 27.95 -15.16
CA THR A 286 5.64 28.52 -16.25
C THR A 286 4.93 28.32 -17.60
N GLU A 287 5.26 29.14 -18.61
CA GLU A 287 4.62 29.07 -19.93
C GLU A 287 4.72 27.67 -20.57
N ASP A 288 5.88 27.01 -20.42
CA ASP A 288 6.08 25.64 -20.91
C ASP A 288 5.17 24.62 -20.20
N LEU A 289 5.07 24.71 -18.86
CA LEU A 289 4.28 23.77 -18.07
C LEU A 289 2.77 23.96 -18.29
N ALA A 290 2.31 25.21 -18.40
CA ALA A 290 0.93 25.53 -18.74
C ALA A 290 0.57 24.96 -20.12
N ALA A 291 1.42 25.17 -21.13
CA ALA A 291 1.22 24.63 -22.47
C ALA A 291 1.17 23.09 -22.51
N ARG A 292 2.11 22.43 -21.80
CA ARG A 292 2.15 20.96 -21.67
C ARG A 292 0.88 20.40 -21.05
N LEU A 293 0.44 20.97 -19.94
CA LEU A 293 -0.76 20.50 -19.24
C LEU A 293 -2.03 20.74 -20.07
N LEU A 294 -2.14 21.88 -20.76
CA LEU A 294 -3.25 22.20 -21.65
C LEU A 294 -3.33 21.26 -22.86
N ALA A 295 -2.23 20.63 -23.28
CA ALA A 295 -2.24 19.59 -24.30
C ALA A 295 -3.05 18.34 -23.88
N PHE A 296 -3.21 18.11 -22.58
CA PHE A 296 -3.99 17.00 -22.01
C PHE A 296 -5.37 17.44 -21.49
N LYS A 297 -5.83 18.67 -21.78
CA LYS A 297 -7.09 19.21 -21.23
C LYS A 297 -8.32 18.31 -21.48
N ASP A 298 -8.42 17.75 -22.69
CA ASP A 298 -9.59 16.96 -23.10
C ASP A 298 -9.60 15.61 -22.39
N ASP A 299 -8.41 15.06 -22.15
CA ASP A 299 -8.22 13.85 -21.38
C ASP A 299 -8.50 14.07 -19.89
N LEU A 300 -7.94 15.14 -19.29
CA LEU A 300 -8.21 15.53 -17.90
C LEU A 300 -9.70 15.76 -17.65
N LYS A 301 -10.41 16.28 -18.65
CA LYS A 301 -11.87 16.43 -18.62
C LYS A 301 -12.59 15.09 -18.49
N THR A 302 -12.10 14.02 -19.13
CA THR A 302 -12.65 12.65 -18.95
C THR A 302 -12.43 12.11 -17.53
N PHE A 303 -11.38 12.59 -16.85
CA PHE A 303 -11.11 12.27 -15.44
C PHE A 303 -11.86 13.15 -14.44
N GLY A 304 -12.66 14.09 -14.95
CA GLY A 304 -13.46 14.98 -14.14
C GLY A 304 -12.78 16.29 -13.75
N LEU A 305 -11.62 16.59 -14.33
CA LEU A 305 -10.88 17.83 -14.09
C LEU A 305 -11.00 18.77 -15.30
N LEU A 306 -11.72 19.88 -15.16
CA LEU A 306 -11.88 20.88 -16.22
C LEU A 306 -10.89 22.03 -16.00
N ILE A 307 -9.90 22.13 -16.89
CA ILE A 307 -8.92 23.21 -16.91
C ILE A 307 -9.05 24.07 -18.17
N GLU A 308 -8.79 25.36 -18.03
CA GLU A 308 -8.72 26.34 -19.12
C GLU A 308 -7.43 27.16 -19.02
N GLY A 309 -6.95 27.70 -20.15
CA GLY A 309 -5.82 28.61 -20.12
C GLY A 309 -6.22 29.97 -19.54
N PHE A 310 -5.37 30.56 -18.71
CA PHE A 310 -5.54 31.90 -18.17
C PHE A 310 -4.26 32.72 -18.36
N GLY A 311 -4.15 33.42 -19.49
CA GLY A 311 -2.88 34.03 -19.88
C GLY A 311 -1.88 32.98 -20.38
N LYS A 312 -0.58 33.28 -20.25
CA LYS A 312 0.51 32.41 -20.74
C LYS A 312 1.11 31.53 -19.63
N ASP A 313 1.02 31.98 -18.40
CA ASP A 313 1.70 31.47 -17.21
C ASP A 313 0.71 31.07 -16.11
N ALA A 314 -0.55 30.85 -16.45
CA ALA A 314 -1.52 30.31 -15.52
C ALA A 314 -2.61 29.49 -16.22
N ILE A 315 -3.24 28.63 -15.42
CA ILE A 315 -4.42 27.86 -15.79
C ILE A 315 -5.55 28.15 -14.80
N LEU A 316 -6.77 28.02 -15.27
CA LEU A 316 -7.98 28.12 -14.47
C LEU A 316 -8.55 26.72 -14.25
N VAL A 317 -8.76 26.32 -13.00
CA VAL A 317 -9.51 25.11 -12.65
C VAL A 317 -10.96 25.50 -12.43
N ARG A 318 -11.87 24.89 -13.18
CA ARG A 318 -13.32 25.15 -13.08
C ARG A 318 -14.10 24.03 -12.42
N GLU A 319 -13.72 22.79 -12.71
CA GLU A 319 -14.40 21.61 -12.19
C GLU A 319 -13.37 20.61 -11.69
N THR A 320 -13.68 19.94 -10.58
CA THR A 320 -12.89 18.85 -10.03
C THR A 320 -13.73 17.55 -10.00
N PRO A 321 -13.09 16.37 -9.88
CA PRO A 321 -13.83 15.12 -9.76
C PRO A 321 -14.65 15.10 -8.48
N ALA A 322 -15.98 14.92 -8.59
CA ALA A 322 -16.91 14.98 -7.46
C ALA A 322 -16.61 13.91 -6.38
N ILE A 323 -15.97 12.81 -6.80
CA ILE A 323 -15.56 11.69 -5.94
C ILE A 323 -14.50 12.07 -4.90
N LEU A 324 -13.72 13.13 -5.15
CA LEU A 324 -12.69 13.62 -4.23
C LEU A 324 -13.29 14.51 -3.12
N GLY A 325 -14.51 14.99 -3.31
CA GLY A 325 -15.16 15.92 -2.39
C GLY A 325 -14.46 17.27 -2.36
N THR A 326 -13.95 17.66 -1.19
CA THR A 326 -13.14 18.89 -1.06
C THR A 326 -11.73 18.63 -1.55
N VAL A 327 -11.27 19.43 -2.52
CA VAL A 327 -9.99 19.25 -3.22
C VAL A 327 -9.13 20.50 -3.08
N ASP A 328 -7.83 20.30 -2.87
CA ASP A 328 -6.80 21.33 -3.07
C ASP A 328 -6.43 21.35 -4.56
N ALA A 329 -7.08 22.23 -5.34
CA ALA A 329 -6.89 22.20 -6.79
C ALA A 329 -5.50 22.70 -7.17
N GLN A 330 -4.94 23.69 -6.48
CA GLN A 330 -3.57 24.14 -6.71
C GLN A 330 -2.54 23.03 -6.43
N GLY A 331 -2.66 22.31 -5.31
CA GLY A 331 -1.80 21.17 -5.00
C GLY A 331 -1.91 20.07 -6.06
N LEU A 332 -3.14 19.70 -6.43
CA LEU A 332 -3.39 18.70 -7.45
C LEU A 332 -2.75 19.05 -8.80
N ILE A 333 -2.89 20.30 -9.25
CA ILE A 333 -2.31 20.74 -10.52
C ILE A 333 -0.78 20.69 -10.48
N LYS A 334 -0.15 21.10 -9.37
CA LYS A 334 1.32 21.06 -9.23
C LYS A 334 1.83 19.62 -9.32
N ASP A 335 1.22 18.70 -8.58
CA ASP A 335 1.65 17.30 -8.60
C ASP A 335 1.42 16.67 -9.98
N LEU A 336 0.32 17.00 -10.67
CA LEU A 336 0.09 16.54 -12.05
C LEU A 336 1.15 17.06 -13.02
N VAL A 337 1.59 18.30 -12.84
CA VAL A 337 2.64 18.91 -13.65
C VAL A 337 3.98 18.22 -13.41
N ASP A 338 4.34 17.96 -12.15
CA ASP A 338 5.57 17.23 -11.79
C ASP A 338 5.60 15.82 -12.38
N GLU A 339 4.46 15.13 -12.36
CA GLU A 339 4.26 13.82 -12.99
C GLU A 339 4.48 13.94 -14.51
N ILE A 340 3.80 14.90 -15.18
CA ILE A 340 3.92 15.12 -16.63
C ILE A 340 5.37 15.42 -17.05
N VAL A 341 6.10 16.24 -16.27
CA VAL A 341 7.52 16.56 -16.52
C VAL A 341 8.39 15.31 -16.40
N SER A 342 8.14 14.49 -15.39
CA SER A 342 8.91 13.27 -15.12
C SER A 342 8.79 12.23 -16.24
N PHE A 343 7.70 12.23 -17.01
CA PHE A 343 7.44 11.19 -18.01
C PHE A 343 8.00 11.42 -19.41
N GLY A 344 8.33 12.65 -19.79
CA GLY A 344 8.67 13.00 -21.18
C GLY A 344 7.56 12.73 -22.22
N ASP A 345 7.81 13.13 -23.47
CA ASP A 345 6.81 13.18 -24.56
C ASP A 345 6.38 11.80 -25.13
N ALA A 346 6.92 10.68 -24.61
CA ALA A 346 6.96 9.41 -25.36
C ALA A 346 6.02 8.27 -24.89
N LEU A 347 5.02 8.49 -24.03
CA LEU A 347 4.14 7.40 -23.56
C LEU A 347 2.64 7.73 -23.60
N VAL A 348 1.90 6.74 -24.11
CA VAL A 348 0.45 6.72 -24.32
C VAL A 348 -0.27 6.93 -23.00
N LEU A 349 -1.11 7.96 -22.94
CA LEU A 349 -1.88 8.37 -21.77
C LEU A 349 -2.62 7.22 -21.07
N LYS A 350 -3.10 6.19 -21.80
CA LYS A 350 -3.74 5.00 -21.23
C LYS A 350 -2.91 4.28 -20.15
N GLU A 351 -1.58 4.32 -20.25
CA GLU A 351 -0.69 3.74 -19.24
C GLU A 351 -0.47 4.69 -18.03
N LYS A 352 -0.77 5.98 -18.19
CA LYS A 352 -0.59 7.04 -17.19
C LYS A 352 -1.85 7.37 -16.39
N ILE A 353 -3.01 6.86 -16.81
CA ILE A 353 -4.31 7.05 -16.13
C ILE A 353 -4.23 6.66 -14.64
N GLN A 354 -3.49 5.57 -14.36
CA GLN A 354 -3.40 5.04 -13.00
C GLN A 354 -2.57 5.92 -12.08
N GLU A 355 -1.50 6.54 -12.59
CA GLU A 355 -0.67 7.47 -11.83
C GLU A 355 -1.43 8.77 -11.60
N ILE A 356 -2.13 9.30 -12.61
CA ILE A 356 -3.03 10.44 -12.46
C ILE A 356 -4.10 10.16 -11.40
N TRP A 357 -4.68 8.95 -11.37
CA TRP A 357 -5.64 8.55 -10.34
C TRP A 357 -5.02 8.41 -8.97
N SER A 358 -3.80 7.87 -8.89
CA SER A 358 -3.08 7.78 -7.63
C SER A 358 -2.85 9.18 -7.06
N THR A 359 -2.31 10.09 -7.88
CA THR A 359 -2.11 11.50 -7.51
C THR A 359 -3.44 12.17 -7.12
N MET A 360 -4.49 12.03 -7.92
CA MET A 360 -5.82 12.59 -7.60
C MET A 360 -6.39 12.04 -6.29
N ALA A 361 -6.21 10.74 -6.01
CA ALA A 361 -6.69 10.11 -4.80
C ALA A 361 -6.05 10.68 -3.52
N CYS A 362 -4.80 11.15 -3.60
CA CYS A 362 -4.09 11.82 -2.51
C CYS A 362 -4.70 13.19 -2.15
N HIS A 363 -5.39 13.84 -3.10
CA HIS A 363 -5.90 15.21 -2.97
C HIS A 363 -7.36 15.32 -2.48
N GLY A 364 -7.96 14.21 -2.04
CA GLY A 364 -9.29 14.18 -1.42
C GLY A 364 -9.29 14.55 0.07
N SER A 365 -10.47 14.90 0.60
CA SER A 365 -10.65 15.54 1.93
C SER A 365 -10.19 14.75 3.18
N VAL A 366 -9.80 13.48 3.03
CA VAL A 366 -9.17 12.71 4.13
C VAL A 366 -7.65 12.87 4.00
N ARG A 367 -7.17 14.05 4.37
CA ARG A 367 -5.74 14.33 4.49
C ARG A 367 -5.13 13.45 5.60
N ALA A 368 -3.86 13.11 5.43
CA ALA A 368 -3.01 12.73 6.56
C ALA A 368 -3.06 13.86 7.62
N GLY A 369 -3.20 13.51 8.90
CA GLY A 369 -3.28 14.51 9.97
C GLY A 369 -4.71 14.93 10.35
N ARG A 370 -5.76 14.45 9.67
CA ARG A 370 -7.13 14.76 10.10
C ARG A 370 -7.53 13.86 11.26
N ILE A 371 -7.99 14.46 12.36
CA ILE A 371 -8.63 13.74 13.47
C ILE A 371 -10.00 13.23 13.00
N LEU A 372 -10.24 11.92 13.16
CA LEU A 372 -11.47 11.24 12.80
C LEU A 372 -12.30 10.92 14.04
N THR A 373 -13.63 10.98 13.91
CA THR A 373 -14.53 10.44 14.95
C THR A 373 -14.58 8.91 14.89
N LEU A 374 -15.02 8.25 15.97
CA LEU A 374 -15.22 6.79 15.97
C LEU A 374 -16.19 6.32 14.88
N GLN A 375 -17.24 7.10 14.61
CA GLN A 375 -18.18 6.82 13.53
C GLN A 375 -17.50 6.90 12.15
N GLU A 376 -16.70 7.94 11.91
CA GLU A 376 -15.94 8.08 10.65
C GLU A 376 -14.91 6.97 10.46
N MET A 377 -14.20 6.58 11.53
CA MET A 377 -13.27 5.45 11.49
C MET A 377 -14.00 4.15 11.15
N ASN A 378 -15.09 3.82 11.85
CA ASN A 378 -15.86 2.62 11.55
C ASN A 378 -16.44 2.64 10.12
N ALA A 379 -16.94 3.79 9.65
CA ALA A 379 -17.40 3.93 8.27
C ALA A 379 -16.28 3.65 7.26
N LEU A 380 -15.05 4.11 7.52
CA LEU A 380 -13.88 3.80 6.70
C LEU A 380 -13.57 2.29 6.72
N LEU A 381 -13.59 1.63 7.88
CA LEU A 381 -13.38 0.18 7.98
C LEU A 381 -14.44 -0.60 7.18
N ARG A 382 -15.72 -0.24 7.30
CA ARG A 382 -16.81 -0.86 6.52
C ARG A 382 -16.64 -0.63 5.01
N GLN A 383 -16.14 0.55 4.60
CA GLN A 383 -15.82 0.82 3.19
C GLN A 383 -14.66 -0.04 2.69
N MET A 384 -13.63 -0.25 3.51
CA MET A 384 -12.50 -1.13 3.17
C MET A 384 -12.96 -2.57 2.95
N GLU A 385 -13.81 -3.09 3.82
CA GLU A 385 -14.32 -4.47 3.70
C GLU A 385 -15.13 -4.70 2.42
N GLN A 386 -15.86 -3.68 1.95
CA GLN A 386 -16.64 -3.74 0.71
C GLN A 386 -15.81 -3.45 -0.55
N THR A 387 -14.61 -2.90 -0.38
CA THR A 387 -13.76 -2.49 -1.50
C THR A 387 -12.81 -3.62 -1.88
N PRO A 388 -12.83 -4.08 -3.15
CA PRO A 388 -11.91 -5.12 -3.59
C PRO A 388 -10.46 -4.65 -3.41
N HIS A 389 -9.58 -5.57 -3.04
CA HIS A 389 -8.15 -5.31 -2.89
C HIS A 389 -7.78 -4.21 -1.87
N SER A 390 -8.68 -3.90 -0.94
CA SER A 390 -8.45 -2.85 0.06
C SER A 390 -7.26 -3.12 0.97
N GLY A 391 -6.81 -4.37 1.12
CA GLY A 391 -5.66 -4.76 1.95
C GLY A 391 -4.29 -4.36 1.41
N GLN A 392 -4.21 -3.78 0.21
CA GLN A 392 -2.95 -3.35 -0.39
C GLN A 392 -3.08 -2.01 -1.10
N CYS A 393 -2.11 -1.13 -0.89
CA CYS A 393 -2.06 0.15 -1.57
C CYS A 393 -1.53 -0.02 -3.00
N ASN A 394 -1.65 1.03 -3.81
CA ASN A 394 -1.22 1.03 -5.21
C ASN A 394 0.29 0.80 -5.38
N HIS A 395 1.07 1.01 -4.32
CA HIS A 395 2.53 0.80 -4.25
C HIS A 395 2.93 -0.57 -3.66
N GLY A 396 1.96 -1.43 -3.35
CA GLY A 396 2.22 -2.78 -2.85
C GLY A 396 2.43 -2.89 -1.35
N ARG A 397 2.31 -1.80 -0.59
CA ARG A 397 2.34 -1.84 0.88
C ARG A 397 0.98 -2.29 1.43
N PRO A 398 0.93 -3.01 2.56
CA PRO A 398 -0.34 -3.33 3.19
C PRO A 398 -1.02 -2.04 3.68
N THR A 399 -2.34 -1.97 3.59
CA THR A 399 -3.13 -0.87 4.16
C THR A 399 -3.51 -1.13 5.61
N TYR A 400 -3.48 -2.39 6.04
CA TYR A 400 -3.69 -2.78 7.43
C TYR A 400 -2.78 -3.94 7.82
N VAL A 401 -2.54 -4.08 9.13
CA VAL A 401 -1.82 -5.19 9.73
C VAL A 401 -2.68 -5.78 10.83
N GLU A 402 -2.79 -7.11 10.86
CA GLU A 402 -3.57 -7.83 11.87
C GLU A 402 -2.63 -8.53 12.86
N LEU A 403 -2.89 -8.34 14.16
CA LEU A 403 -2.21 -9.00 15.26
C LEU A 403 -3.23 -9.87 16.02
N LYS A 404 -3.09 -11.19 15.91
CA LYS A 404 -3.94 -12.12 16.67
C LYS A 404 -3.62 -12.04 18.15
N LEU A 405 -4.62 -12.31 18.99
CA LEU A 405 -4.48 -12.24 20.45
C LEU A 405 -3.31 -13.08 20.96
N LYS A 406 -3.15 -14.31 20.44
CA LYS A 406 -2.03 -15.20 20.76
C LYS A 406 -0.66 -14.57 20.49
N ASP A 407 -0.54 -13.77 19.44
CA ASP A 407 0.73 -13.14 19.09
C ASP A 407 1.02 -11.93 19.98
N ILE A 408 -0.02 -11.21 20.39
CA ILE A 408 0.08 -10.15 21.40
C ILE A 408 0.50 -10.76 22.75
N GLU A 409 -0.11 -11.87 23.16
CA GLU A 409 0.21 -12.58 24.41
C GLU A 409 1.69 -13.02 24.47
N LYS A 410 2.24 -13.50 23.36
CA LYS A 410 3.68 -13.84 23.24
C LYS A 410 4.59 -12.65 23.53
N LEU A 411 4.23 -11.43 23.13
CA LEU A 411 5.03 -10.22 23.40
C LEU A 411 5.18 -9.97 24.90
N PHE A 412 4.25 -10.46 25.73
CA PHE A 412 4.27 -10.35 27.18
C PHE A 412 4.70 -11.65 27.88
N GLY A 413 5.22 -12.64 27.13
CA GLY A 413 5.62 -13.94 27.68
C GLY A 413 4.45 -14.79 28.20
N ARG A 414 3.21 -14.50 27.76
CA ARG A 414 2.02 -15.30 28.07
C ARG A 414 1.85 -16.38 26.98
N ARG A 415 1.35 -17.56 27.38
CA ARG A 415 1.18 -18.73 26.51
C ARG A 415 -0.23 -18.80 25.93
#